data_AF-A0A4R4LLI8-F1
#
_entry.id   AF-A0A4R4LLI8-F1
#
_cell.length_a   1.000
_cell.length_b   1.000
_cell.length_c   1.000
_cell.angle_alpha   90.00
_cell.angle_beta   90.00
_cell.angle_gamma   90.00
#
_symmetry.space_group_name_H-M   'P 1'
#
loop_
_entity.id
_entity.type
_entity.pdbx_description
1 polymer ?
#
loop_
_entity_poly.entity_id
_entity_poly.type
_entity_poly.pdbx_seq_one_letter_code
_entity_poly.pdbx_strand_id
1 'polypeptide(L)'
;AQVEVGVYNAAGTPGLAQRTADQLTERGFQVVKVGTADRTYARTQILYGAGAERQAARVAIAVPGPEPRAWRSARPGRVYLVIGKSGARLRGLNASVPRVAGEIRADRDVCAAT
;
A
#
# COMPACT_ATOMS: atom_id res chain seq x y z
N ALA A 1 3.39 -11.49 -11.72
CA ALA A 1 2.04 -11.56 -11.14
C ALA A 1 1.78 -10.25 -10.41
N GLN A 2 0.74 -9.53 -10.82
CA GLN A 2 0.34 -8.26 -10.24
C GLN A 2 -0.22 -8.50 -8.83
N VAL A 3 0.19 -7.69 -7.85
CA VAL A 3 -0.22 -7.89 -6.45
C VAL A 3 -1.51 -7.13 -6.20
N GLU A 4 -2.64 -7.84 -6.20
CA GLU A 4 -3.95 -7.28 -5.86
C GLU A 4 -4.10 -7.15 -4.34
N VAL A 5 -4.18 -5.90 -3.86
CA VAL A 5 -4.35 -5.58 -2.44
C VAL A 5 -5.66 -4.85 -2.21
N GLY A 6 -6.46 -5.33 -1.26
CA GLY A 6 -7.57 -4.61 -0.68
C GLY A 6 -7.13 -3.93 0.62
N VAL A 7 -7.32 -2.63 0.75
CA VAL A 7 -6.96 -1.86 1.95
C VAL A 7 -8.21 -1.50 2.72
N TYR A 8 -8.24 -1.86 4.01
CA TYR A 8 -9.41 -1.68 4.88
C TYR A 8 -9.02 -0.90 6.12
N ASN A 9 -9.75 0.18 6.40
CA ASN A 9 -9.57 0.98 7.60
C ASN A 9 -10.35 0.39 8.78
N ALA A 10 -9.63 -0.05 9.80
CA ALA A 10 -10.19 -0.48 11.07
C ALA A 10 -9.69 0.39 12.24
N ALA A 11 -9.09 1.55 11.97
CA ALA A 11 -8.66 2.48 13.02
C ALA A 11 -9.80 3.40 13.48
N GLY A 12 -10.82 3.60 12.63
CA GLY A 12 -11.84 4.62 12.80
C GLY A 12 -11.39 6.02 12.34
N THR A 13 -10.18 6.13 11.77
CA THR A 13 -9.64 7.40 11.27
C THR A 13 -10.01 7.59 9.80
N PRO A 14 -10.83 8.59 9.43
CA PRO A 14 -11.23 8.80 8.05
C PRO A 14 -10.02 9.07 7.14
N GLY A 15 -10.07 8.58 5.90
CA GLY A 15 -9.02 8.79 4.90
C GLY A 15 -7.71 8.02 5.13
N LEU A 16 -7.61 7.21 6.19
CA LEU A 16 -6.39 6.48 6.51
C LEU A 16 -6.12 5.34 5.51
N ALA A 17 -7.13 4.55 5.15
CA ALA A 17 -6.98 3.50 4.14
C ALA A 17 -6.64 4.06 2.75
N GLN A 18 -7.16 5.22 2.40
CA GLN A 18 -6.88 5.84 1.10
C GLN A 18 -5.43 6.32 1.01
N ARG A 19 -4.90 6.94 2.07
CA ARG A 19 -3.47 7.29 2.14
C ARG A 19 -2.57 6.07 2.02
N THR A 20 -2.88 4.99 2.74
CA THR A 20 -2.09 3.75 2.64
C THR A 20 -2.21 3.11 1.26
N ALA A 21 -3.39 3.17 0.62
CA ALA A 21 -3.59 2.69 -0.73
C ALA A 21 -2.74 3.47 -1.75
N ASP A 22 -2.69 4.79 -1.63
CA ASP A 22 -1.85 5.65 -2.47
C ASP A 22 -0.37 5.26 -2.35
N GLN A 23 0.12 5.15 -1.10
CA GLN A 23 1.50 4.75 -0.83
C GLN A 23 1.86 3.33 -1.29
N LEU A 24 0.89 2.42 -1.34
CA LEU A 24 1.07 1.09 -1.92
C LEU A 24 1.11 1.16 -3.45
N THR A 25 0.27 2.00 -4.05
CA THR A 25 0.22 2.20 -5.51
C THR A 25 1.52 2.83 -6.01
N GLU A 26 2.07 3.80 -5.28
CA GLU A 26 3.39 4.38 -5.54
C GLU A 26 4.54 3.35 -5.53
N ARG A 27 4.36 2.22 -4.83
CA ARG A 27 5.33 1.11 -4.77
C ARG A 27 5.08 0.03 -5.83
N GLY A 28 4.13 0.24 -6.73
CA GLY A 28 3.77 -0.72 -7.77
C GLY A 28 2.84 -1.85 -7.32
N PHE A 29 2.21 -1.73 -6.15
CA PHE A 29 1.11 -2.62 -5.77
C PHE A 29 -0.19 -2.19 -6.46
N GLN A 30 -1.02 -3.14 -6.87
CA GLN A 30 -2.32 -2.82 -7.46
C GLN A 30 -3.38 -2.83 -6.35
N VAL A 31 -3.81 -1.64 -5.92
CA VAL A 31 -4.90 -1.56 -4.96
C VAL A 31 -6.23 -1.71 -5.69
N VAL A 32 -6.89 -2.85 -5.48
CA VAL A 32 -8.16 -3.18 -6.15
C VAL A 32 -9.38 -2.77 -5.34
N LYS A 33 -9.21 -2.49 -4.06
CA LYS A 33 -10.30 -2.06 -3.18
C LYS A 33 -9.77 -1.23 -2.02
N VAL A 34 -10.48 -0.16 -1.72
CA VAL A 34 -10.30 0.64 -0.49
C VAL A 34 -11.64 0.66 0.23
N GLY A 35 -11.63 0.43 1.55
CA GLY A 35 -12.85 0.41 2.34
C GLY A 35 -12.60 0.65 3.82
N THR A 36 -13.68 0.61 4.58
CA THR A 36 -13.67 0.62 6.05
C THR A 36 -14.08 -0.77 6.52
N ALA A 37 -13.38 -1.31 7.52
CA ALA A 37 -13.76 -2.56 8.15
C ALA A 37 -14.93 -2.32 9.10
N ASP A 38 -15.85 -3.29 9.19
CA ASP A 38 -17.02 -3.21 10.08
C ASP A 38 -16.63 -3.18 11.57
N ARG A 39 -15.42 -3.67 11.90
CA ARG A 39 -14.90 -3.72 13.26
C ARG A 39 -13.59 -2.95 13.37
N THR A 40 -13.41 -2.27 14.49
CA THR A 40 -12.18 -1.59 14.85
C THR A 40 -11.15 -2.60 15.35
N TYR A 41 -9.92 -2.53 14.86
CA TYR A 41 -8.81 -3.38 15.30
C TYR A 41 -7.76 -2.52 16.01
N ALA A 42 -7.19 -3.03 17.10
CA ALA A 42 -6.10 -2.32 17.79
C ALA A 42 -4.79 -2.36 16.97
N ARG A 43 -4.53 -3.50 16.32
CA ARG A 43 -3.33 -3.76 15.54
C ARG A 43 -3.67 -3.92 14.05
N THR A 44 -2.73 -3.53 13.21
CA THR A 44 -2.77 -3.80 11.77
C THR A 44 -2.57 -5.29 11.51
N GLN A 45 -3.22 -5.83 10.47
CA GLN A 45 -3.15 -7.23 10.08
C GLN A 45 -3.03 -7.36 8.57
N ILE A 46 -2.25 -8.35 8.11
CA ILE A 46 -2.17 -8.73 6.70
C ILE A 46 -2.87 -10.07 6.57
N LEU A 47 -3.97 -10.10 5.84
CA LEU A 47 -4.75 -11.30 5.56
C LEU A 47 -4.64 -11.64 4.08
N TYR A 48 -4.67 -12.91 3.71
CA TYR A 48 -4.60 -13.30 2.30
C TYR A 48 -5.44 -14.54 2.00
N GLY A 49 -6.02 -14.58 0.80
CA GLY A 49 -6.74 -15.75 0.30
C GLY A 49 -5.81 -16.82 -0.26
N ALA A 50 -6.35 -18.01 -0.50
CA ALA A 50 -5.59 -19.12 -1.10
C ALA A 50 -4.91 -18.67 -2.42
N GLY A 51 -3.64 -19.04 -2.60
CA GLY A 51 -2.84 -18.66 -3.77
C GLY A 51 -2.23 -17.26 -3.76
N ALA A 52 -2.47 -16.47 -2.70
CA ALA A 52 -1.94 -15.11 -2.55
C ALA A 52 -0.74 -15.00 -1.57
N GLU A 53 -0.11 -16.13 -1.20
CA GLU A 53 1.00 -16.18 -0.23
C GLU A 53 2.19 -15.31 -0.64
N ARG A 54 2.63 -15.43 -1.90
CA ARG A 54 3.78 -14.66 -2.42
C ARG A 54 3.49 -13.16 -2.42
N GLN A 55 2.25 -12.78 -2.71
CA GLN A 55 1.76 -11.42 -2.69
C GLN A 55 1.74 -10.88 -1.26
N ALA A 56 1.24 -11.68 -0.31
CA ALA A 56 1.17 -11.30 1.09
C ALA A 56 2.57 -11.12 1.71
N ALA A 57 3.52 -11.99 1.34
CA ALA A 57 4.92 -11.84 1.74
C ALA A 57 5.53 -10.51 1.25
N ARG A 58 5.23 -10.09 0.01
CA ARG A 58 5.65 -8.78 -0.51
C ARG A 58 5.05 -7.62 0.27
N VAL A 59 3.77 -7.71 0.64
CA VAL A 59 3.11 -6.69 1.47
C VAL A 59 3.72 -6.64 2.88
N ALA A 60 4.09 -7.78 3.48
CA ALA A 60 4.78 -7.79 4.78
C ALA A 60 6.19 -7.20 4.74
N ILE A 61 6.90 -7.30 3.61
CA ILE A 61 8.16 -6.58 3.42
C ILE A 61 7.91 -5.06 3.41
N ALA A 62 6.83 -4.62 2.75
CA ALA A 62 6.48 -3.20 2.67
C ALA A 62 5.91 -2.65 3.99
N VAL A 63 5.16 -3.44 4.75
CA VAL A 63 4.52 -3.06 6.01
C VAL A 63 5.12 -3.90 7.15
N PRO A 64 6.24 -3.46 7.77
CA PRO A 64 6.79 -4.15 8.93
C PRO A 64 5.80 -4.16 10.09
N GLY A 65 5.74 -5.28 10.80
CA GLY A 65 4.93 -5.42 12.02
C GLY A 65 3.95 -6.59 11.96
N PRO A 66 2.91 -6.52 11.12
CA PRO A 66 1.94 -7.61 10.99
C PRO A 66 2.51 -8.79 10.18
N GLU A 67 2.39 -10.01 10.73
CA GLU A 67 2.64 -11.22 9.95
C GLU A 67 1.48 -11.50 8.98
N PRO A 68 1.78 -11.91 7.72
CA PRO A 68 0.79 -12.46 6.80
C PRO A 68 0.08 -13.66 7.41
N ARG A 69 -1.26 -13.63 7.38
CA ARG A 69 -2.08 -14.75 7.82
C ARG A 69 -3.04 -15.18 6.73
N ALA A 70 -3.08 -16.48 6.47
CA ALA A 70 -4.08 -17.05 5.59
C ALA A 70 -5.47 -16.81 6.18
N TRP A 71 -6.38 -16.31 5.35
CA TRP A 71 -7.78 -16.11 5.70
C TRP A 71 -8.64 -16.93 4.76
N ARG A 72 -9.24 -18.01 5.27
CA ARG A 72 -10.09 -18.91 4.46
C ARG A 72 -11.31 -18.24 3.84
N SER A 73 -11.82 -17.17 4.45
CA SER A 73 -12.96 -16.40 3.93
C SER A 73 -12.54 -15.29 2.96
N ALA A 74 -11.24 -15.04 2.80
CA ALA A 74 -10.73 -14.10 1.81
C ALA A 74 -10.91 -14.67 0.40
N ARG A 75 -11.11 -13.78 -0.58
CA ARG A 75 -11.16 -14.21 -1.97
C ARG A 75 -9.81 -14.79 -2.38
N PRO A 76 -9.79 -15.93 -3.10
CA PRO A 76 -8.54 -16.52 -3.57
C PRO A 76 -7.79 -15.53 -4.47
N GLY A 77 -6.46 -15.54 -4.39
CA GLY A 77 -5.59 -14.65 -5.15
C GLY A 77 -5.49 -13.20 -4.63
N ARG A 78 -6.19 -12.82 -3.56
CA ARG A 78 -6.17 -11.45 -3.02
C ARG A 78 -5.51 -11.33 -1.65
N VAL A 79 -4.87 -10.19 -1.44
CA VAL A 79 -4.32 -9.76 -0.15
C VAL A 79 -5.20 -8.66 0.43
N TYR A 80 -5.38 -8.66 1.73
CA TYR A 80 -6.22 -7.76 2.50
C TYR A 80 -5.37 -7.14 3.60
N LEU A 81 -5.09 -5.84 3.48
CA LEU A 81 -4.42 -5.06 4.51
C LEU A 81 -5.48 -4.39 5.40
N VAL A 82 -5.61 -4.85 6.64
CA VAL A 82 -6.54 -4.29 7.62
C VAL A 82 -5.75 -3.40 8.56
N ILE A 83 -6.05 -2.10 8.56
CA ILE A 83 -5.28 -1.10 9.30
C ILE A 83 -5.95 -0.81 10.64
N GLY A 84 -5.28 -1.20 11.73
CA GLY A 84 -5.78 -0.96 13.08
C GLY A 84 -5.42 0.43 13.61
N LYS A 85 -5.80 0.71 14.86
CA LYS A 85 -5.47 1.95 15.59
C LYS A 85 -3.98 2.25 15.66
N SER A 86 -3.12 1.23 15.62
CA SER A 86 -1.67 1.38 15.51
C SER A 86 -1.20 2.04 14.20
N GLY A 87 -2.06 2.12 13.19
CA GLY A 87 -1.74 2.58 11.84
C GLY A 87 -0.93 1.54 11.04
N ALA A 88 -0.79 1.80 9.73
CA ALA A 88 0.10 1.04 8.85
C ALA A 88 1.36 1.88 8.62
N ARG A 89 2.43 1.58 9.35
CA ARG A 89 3.75 2.13 9.03
C ARG A 89 4.31 1.32 7.88
N LEU A 90 4.38 1.92 6.70
CA LEU A 90 5.14 1.35 5.60
C LEU A 90 6.62 1.57 5.89
N ARG A 91 7.47 0.55 5.69
CA ARG A 91 8.94 0.70 5.72
C ARG A 91 9.26 1.86 4.81
N GLY A 92 9.84 2.92 5.37
CA GLY A 92 10.17 4.11 4.60
C GLY A 92 10.97 3.71 3.38
N LEU A 93 10.55 4.18 2.20
CA LEU A 93 11.58 4.70 1.31
C LEU A 93 12.29 5.73 2.17
N ASN A 94 13.62 5.67 2.27
CA ASN A 94 14.36 6.81 2.81
C ASN A 94 13.69 8.08 2.27
N ALA A 95 13.40 9.02 3.15
CA ALA A 95 12.90 10.35 2.81
C ALA A 95 13.98 11.11 2.03
N SER A 96 14.39 10.57 0.88
CA SER A 96 15.54 10.94 0.08
C SER A 96 15.25 10.84 -1.42
N VAL A 97 14.03 10.52 -1.81
CA VAL A 97 13.54 10.97 -3.10
C VAL A 97 12.40 11.95 -2.80
N PRO A 98 12.70 13.23 -2.52
CA PRO A 98 11.70 14.26 -2.74
C PRO A 98 11.15 14.01 -4.14
N ARG A 99 9.83 13.85 -4.26
CA ARG A 99 9.16 13.94 -5.55
C ARG A 99 9.55 15.32 -6.08
N VAL A 100 10.50 15.39 -7.01
CA VAL A 100 10.87 16.65 -7.65
C VAL A 100 9.66 17.03 -8.49
N ALA A 101 8.77 17.82 -7.89
CA ALA A 101 7.75 18.55 -8.59
C ALA A 101 8.45 19.63 -9.41
N GLY A 102 8.85 19.29 -10.62
CA GLY A 102 9.54 20.20 -11.53
C GLY A 102 10.80 19.63 -12.14
N GLU A 103 10.74 18.41 -12.69
CA GLU A 103 11.79 17.95 -13.60
C GLU A 103 11.86 18.96 -14.75
N ILE A 104 12.98 19.65 -14.85
CA ILE A 104 13.33 20.49 -15.99
C ILE A 104 13.33 19.55 -17.20
N ARG A 105 12.35 19.71 -18.09
CA ARG A 105 12.34 19.05 -19.39
C ARG A 105 13.65 19.44 -20.08
N ALA A 106 14.50 18.45 -20.40
CA ALA A 106 15.68 18.61 -21.23
C ALA A 106 15.31 18.84 -22.72
N ASP A 107 14.31 19.69 -22.97
CA ASP A 107 13.80 20.06 -24.29
C ASP A 107 13.85 21.58 -24.49
N ARG A 108 14.50 22.31 -23.57
CA ARG A 108 14.81 23.71 -23.80
C ARG A 108 16.10 23.80 -24.59
N ASP A 109 15.94 23.86 -25.89
CA ASP A 109 16.94 24.28 -26.87
C ASP A 109 17.62 25.57 -26.36
N VAL A 110 18.80 25.42 -25.78
CA VAL A 110 19.60 26.51 -25.17
C VAL A 110 20.35 27.31 -26.25
N CYS A 111 20.25 26.95 -27.53
CA CYS A 111 21.08 27.51 -28.59
C CYS A 111 20.33 28.26 -29.69
N ALA A 112 19.11 28.75 -29.44
CA ALA A 112 18.41 29.63 -30.39
C ALA A 112 18.60 31.11 -30.03
N ALA A 113 19.84 31.62 -30.09
CA ALA A 113 20.16 33.02 -30.41
C ALA A 113 21.69 33.26 -30.25
N THR A 114 22.43 33.24 -31.35
CA THR A 114 23.45 34.26 -31.62
C THR A 114 23.62 34.42 -33.12
#